data_AF-A0A9C9T8Q8-F1
#
_entry.id   AF-A0A9C9T8Q8-F1
#
_cell.length_a   1.000
_cell.length_b   1.000
_cell.length_c   1.000
_cell.angle_alpha   90.00
_cell.angle_beta   90.00
_cell.angle_gamma   90.00
#
_symmetry.space_group_name_H-M   'P 1'
#
loop_
_entity.id
_entity.type
_entity.pdbx_description
1 polymer ?
#
loop_
_entity_poly.entity_id
_entity_poly.type
_entity_poly.pdbx_seq_one_letter_code
_entity_poly.pdbx_strand_id
1 'polypeptide(L)'
;MNLTIYENSVHEKNGIRYYLARNQTGQKVFVVEGKESTRWQGDWHGDLLVGPLSDVNANHLRKKFPWLRPTTLGLQTSAGTGDRLGCATPGHIAAFNQVGGGLAPIFAQQSMRENARTLRPPRKVMDDALWGIFQAGWNKPWAADADHLKTLEDVIKCGKSGYTFFTVDPFDYVDNEAHTASIVMLEMKTQSLPWDSLETSLDDVTKRYLNKTILLGDLEIYFNRLDLLRALCKYGAAIAHARRMYDQACACIKEQPWEMEISVDETATPTSPLEHYFIVSELNRLGVEFVSLAPRFVGRFEKGVDYIGDLAVFEQELQKHAAVQKHFGTYKLSIHSGSDKFSLYPLFARHTEGKVHLKTAGTSYLEALRVMAIHAPDFFRDISQFSIDRYLVERASYHVSAELTNVPALKTLSDEQLPALLDQFDLRQVLHVSFGSVLAQFGGELLNHLDQREAEYHEVLRTHFVKHLQPFAR
;
A
#
# COMPACT_ATOMS: atom_id res chain seq x y z
N MET A 1 16.23 -5.58 37.38
CA MET A 1 16.50 -4.68 36.23
C MET A 1 15.48 -3.57 36.23
N ASN A 2 15.87 -2.34 35.88
CA ASN A 2 14.91 -1.26 35.69
C ASN A 2 14.45 -1.27 34.23
N LEU A 3 13.14 -1.48 34.00
CA LEU A 3 12.52 -1.57 32.68
C LEU A 3 11.40 -0.54 32.61
N THR A 4 11.37 0.25 31.54
CA THR A 4 10.23 1.15 31.26
C THR A 4 9.27 0.41 30.34
N ILE A 5 8.13 -0.01 30.85
CA ILE A 5 7.19 -0.91 30.15
C ILE A 5 6.35 -0.11 29.14
N TYR A 6 6.10 -0.68 27.96
CA TYR A 6 5.03 -0.23 27.08
C TYR A 6 3.72 -0.85 27.56
N GLU A 7 2.94 -0.13 28.36
CA GLU A 7 1.76 -0.67 29.06
C GLU A 7 0.74 -1.35 28.11
N ASN A 8 0.52 -0.78 26.92
CA ASN A 8 -0.40 -1.35 25.93
C ASN A 8 0.09 -2.69 25.34
N SER A 9 1.36 -3.04 25.52
CA SER A 9 1.95 -4.29 25.05
C SER A 9 1.86 -5.45 26.04
N VAL A 10 1.32 -5.20 27.24
CA VAL A 10 1.24 -6.22 28.28
C VAL A 10 0.12 -7.20 27.98
N HIS A 11 0.50 -8.44 27.68
CA HIS A 11 -0.42 -9.54 27.46
C HIS A 11 -0.10 -10.71 28.40
N GLU A 12 -1.11 -11.30 29.03
CA GLU A 12 -0.95 -12.45 29.90
C GLU A 12 -1.58 -13.71 29.30
N LYS A 13 -0.89 -14.84 29.43
CA LYS A 13 -1.43 -16.16 29.09
C LYS A 13 -0.90 -17.21 30.05
N ASN A 14 -1.80 -17.94 30.72
CA ASN A 14 -1.47 -19.00 31.68
C ASN A 14 -0.51 -18.54 32.81
N GLY A 15 -0.71 -17.32 33.33
CA GLY A 15 0.15 -16.76 34.39
C GLY A 15 1.53 -16.31 33.93
N ILE A 16 1.77 -16.18 32.62
CA ILE A 16 3.01 -15.67 32.02
C ILE A 16 2.68 -14.36 31.32
N ARG A 17 3.44 -13.30 31.62
CA ARG A 17 3.32 -11.98 30.98
C ARG A 17 4.31 -11.85 29.83
N TYR A 18 3.87 -11.23 28.75
CA TYR A 18 4.68 -10.90 27.57
C TYR A 18 4.48 -9.42 27.30
N TYR A 19 5.57 -8.68 27.14
CA TYR A 19 5.49 -7.23 26.91
C TYR A 19 6.76 -6.70 26.26
N LEU A 20 6.68 -5.49 25.74
CA LEU A 20 7.84 -4.70 25.34
C LEU A 20 8.22 -3.75 26.47
N ALA A 21 9.51 -3.46 26.56
CA ALA A 21 10.03 -2.42 27.46
C ALA A 21 11.22 -1.71 26.82
N ARG A 22 11.64 -0.57 27.38
CA ARG A 22 12.99 -0.03 27.22
C ARG A 22 13.85 -0.43 28.40
N ASN A 23 15.04 -0.95 28.12
CA ASN A 23 16.04 -1.26 29.13
C ASN A 23 16.79 0.02 29.59
N GLN A 24 17.78 -0.13 30.47
CA GLN A 24 18.57 0.99 31.01
C GLN A 24 19.40 1.74 29.97
N THR A 25 19.74 1.11 28.83
CA THR A 25 20.43 1.77 27.71
C THR A 25 19.46 2.45 26.76
N GLY A 26 18.16 2.44 27.08
CA GLY A 26 17.10 2.95 26.23
C GLY A 26 16.70 1.99 25.12
N GLN A 27 17.34 0.84 24.95
CA GLN A 27 17.01 -0.09 23.86
C GLN A 27 15.66 -0.77 24.10
N LYS A 28 14.86 -0.86 23.04
CA LYS A 28 13.60 -1.61 23.02
C LYS A 28 13.88 -3.12 23.08
N VAL A 29 13.26 -3.79 24.03
CA VAL A 29 13.44 -5.23 24.32
C VAL A 29 12.08 -5.92 24.46
N PHE A 30 12.05 -7.21 24.11
CA PHE A 30 10.94 -8.10 24.38
C PHE A 30 11.17 -8.81 25.71
N VAL A 31 10.11 -8.91 26.50
CA VAL A 31 10.17 -9.42 27.87
C VAL A 31 9.15 -10.53 28.05
N VAL A 32 9.58 -11.62 28.68
CA VAL A 32 8.72 -12.71 29.14
C VAL A 32 8.92 -12.86 30.63
N GLU A 33 7.83 -12.85 31.39
CA GLU A 33 7.87 -12.92 32.84
C GLU A 33 6.97 -14.05 33.33
N GLY A 34 7.58 -15.02 34.02
CA GLY A 34 6.96 -16.25 34.47
C GLY A 34 7.63 -17.50 33.90
N LYS A 35 7.19 -18.67 34.38
CA LYS A 35 7.77 -19.97 34.00
C LYS A 35 7.26 -20.42 32.64
N GLU A 36 8.13 -20.37 31.63
CA GLU A 36 7.81 -20.67 30.24
C GLU A 36 8.75 -21.73 29.66
N SER A 37 8.24 -22.62 28.79
CA SER A 37 9.03 -23.67 28.13
C SER A 37 9.41 -23.31 26.69
N THR A 38 8.80 -22.28 26.11
CA THR A 38 9.15 -21.77 24.78
C THR A 38 10.60 -21.27 24.76
N ARG A 39 11.34 -21.65 23.72
CA ARG A 39 12.75 -21.35 23.56
C ARG A 39 12.96 -19.95 22.94
N TRP A 40 12.63 -18.91 23.71
CA TRP A 40 12.83 -17.52 23.31
C TRP A 40 14.32 -17.18 23.15
N GLN A 41 14.62 -16.24 22.27
CA GLN A 41 15.94 -15.63 22.19
C GLN A 41 16.04 -14.50 23.22
N GLY A 42 17.02 -14.56 24.10
CA GLY A 42 17.24 -13.59 25.18
C GLY A 42 17.92 -14.24 26.38
N ASP A 43 18.14 -13.44 27.43
CA ASP A 43 18.79 -13.86 28.67
C ASP A 43 17.78 -13.91 29.81
N TRP A 44 17.84 -14.99 30.61
CA TRP A 44 17.00 -15.16 31.80
C TRP A 44 17.67 -14.57 33.03
N HIS A 45 16.88 -13.82 33.81
CA HIS A 45 17.27 -13.20 35.07
C HIS A 45 16.22 -13.55 36.14
N GLY A 46 16.35 -14.76 36.71
CA GLY A 46 15.28 -15.37 37.49
C GLY A 46 14.12 -15.80 36.57
N ASP A 47 12.89 -15.43 36.91
CA ASP A 47 11.70 -15.71 36.10
C ASP A 47 11.44 -14.65 35.00
N LEU A 48 12.42 -13.79 34.71
CA LEU A 48 12.32 -12.72 33.72
C LEU A 48 13.30 -12.95 32.57
N LEU A 49 12.80 -13.19 31.36
CA LEU A 49 13.59 -13.17 30.13
C LEU A 49 13.57 -11.78 29.50
N VAL A 50 14.74 -11.27 29.13
CA VAL A 50 14.89 -10.05 28.33
C VAL A 50 15.60 -10.40 27.03
N GLY A 51 14.98 -10.10 25.90
CA GLY A 51 15.47 -10.51 24.58
C GLY A 51 15.24 -9.47 23.48
N PRO A 52 15.83 -9.67 22.29
CA PRO A 52 15.66 -8.78 21.16
C PRO A 52 14.28 -8.92 20.50
N LEU A 53 13.91 -7.91 19.73
CA LEU A 53 12.79 -7.95 18.79
C LEU A 53 13.20 -8.73 17.52
N SER A 54 13.49 -10.01 17.65
CA SER A 54 13.97 -10.87 16.56
C SER A 54 12.85 -11.57 15.78
N ASP A 55 13.16 -12.07 14.60
CA ASP A 55 12.28 -12.92 13.78
C ASP A 55 11.91 -14.23 14.50
N VAL A 56 12.84 -14.81 15.27
CA VAL A 56 12.61 -15.98 16.12
C VAL A 56 11.56 -15.69 17.19
N ASN A 57 11.72 -14.58 17.93
CA ASN A 57 10.75 -14.18 18.95
C ASN A 57 9.40 -13.81 18.31
N ALA A 58 9.39 -13.08 17.19
CA ALA A 58 8.17 -12.75 16.46
C ALA A 58 7.40 -14.02 16.01
N ASN A 59 8.11 -15.05 15.51
CA ASN A 59 7.52 -16.34 15.16
C ASN A 59 6.84 -17.04 16.34
N HIS A 60 7.51 -17.09 17.49
CA HIS A 60 6.93 -17.67 18.70
C HIS A 60 5.72 -16.86 19.19
N LEU A 61 5.79 -15.53 19.10
CA LEU A 61 4.70 -14.64 19.50
C LEU A 61 3.45 -14.83 18.63
N ARG A 62 3.59 -14.92 17.29
CA ARG A 62 2.46 -15.24 16.38
C ARG A 62 1.83 -16.61 16.64
N LYS A 63 2.60 -17.58 17.13
CA LYS A 63 2.07 -18.89 17.53
C LYS A 63 1.28 -18.81 18.83
N LYS A 64 1.71 -17.95 19.75
CA LYS A 64 1.08 -17.81 21.06
C LYS A 64 -0.15 -16.90 21.05
N PHE A 65 -0.12 -15.85 20.24
CA PHE A 65 -1.17 -14.84 20.08
C PHE A 65 -1.62 -14.78 18.61
N PRO A 66 -2.66 -15.56 18.22
CA PRO A 66 -3.08 -15.64 16.82
C PRO A 66 -3.53 -14.32 16.18
N TRP A 67 -3.99 -13.34 16.98
CA TRP A 67 -4.35 -11.99 16.51
C TRP A 67 -3.15 -11.18 15.99
N LEU A 68 -1.92 -11.62 16.26
CA LEU A 68 -0.69 -11.10 15.64
C LEU A 68 -0.41 -11.67 14.25
N ARG A 69 -1.29 -12.53 13.71
CA ARG A 69 -1.22 -12.99 12.33
C ARG A 69 -2.15 -12.12 11.48
N PRO A 70 -1.71 -11.70 10.29
CA PRO A 70 -2.61 -11.02 9.38
C PRO A 70 -3.75 -11.97 8.96
N THR A 71 -4.90 -11.39 8.62
CA THR A 71 -6.08 -12.08 8.11
C THR A 71 -6.50 -11.46 6.78
N THR A 72 -7.52 -12.03 6.13
CA THR A 72 -8.23 -11.34 5.04
C THR A 72 -9.26 -10.36 5.61
N LEU A 73 -9.61 -9.34 4.84
CA LEU A 73 -10.53 -8.26 5.20
C LEU A 73 -11.78 -8.23 4.32
N GLY A 74 -11.75 -8.89 3.16
CA GLY A 74 -12.87 -8.93 2.22
C GLY A 74 -13.24 -7.53 1.73
N LEU A 75 -14.55 -7.27 1.66
CA LEU A 75 -15.11 -6.03 1.08
C LEU A 75 -15.27 -4.87 2.06
N GLN A 76 -14.76 -5.01 3.29
CA GLN A 76 -14.72 -3.93 4.26
C GLN A 76 -13.84 -2.79 3.74
N THR A 77 -14.25 -1.53 4.02
CA THR A 77 -13.41 -0.37 3.73
C THR A 77 -12.06 -0.54 4.41
N SER A 78 -10.99 -0.52 3.63
CA SER A 78 -9.65 -0.83 4.13
C SER A 78 -8.65 0.25 3.80
N ALA A 79 -7.68 0.48 4.68
CA ALA A 79 -6.60 1.42 4.44
C ALA A 79 -5.25 0.77 4.75
N GLY A 80 -4.36 0.81 3.77
CA GLY A 80 -2.99 0.36 3.90
C GLY A 80 -2.07 1.50 4.27
N THR A 81 -1.28 1.25 5.31
CA THR A 81 -0.39 2.22 5.94
C THR A 81 1.05 1.77 5.80
N GLY A 82 1.55 1.80 4.55
CA GLY A 82 2.90 1.36 4.24
C GLY A 82 3.95 2.09 5.05
N ASP A 83 4.96 1.34 5.46
CA ASP A 83 6.02 1.80 6.35
C ASP A 83 7.38 1.36 5.82
N ARG A 84 8.12 2.32 5.27
CA ARG A 84 9.47 2.14 4.73
C ARG A 84 10.54 2.04 5.82
N LEU A 85 10.23 2.47 7.05
CA LEU A 85 11.15 2.60 8.17
C LEU A 85 11.06 1.42 9.15
N GLY A 86 9.88 0.82 9.29
CA GLY A 86 9.64 -0.32 10.19
C GLY A 86 9.34 0.08 11.64
N CYS A 87 8.92 1.32 11.88
CA CYS A 87 8.59 1.85 13.20
C CYS A 87 7.32 2.74 13.23
N ALA A 88 6.56 2.83 12.14
CA ALA A 88 5.40 3.71 12.03
C ALA A 88 4.09 3.08 12.56
N THR A 89 4.01 1.75 12.62
CA THR A 89 2.77 1.02 12.92
C THR A 89 2.06 1.47 14.21
N PRO A 90 2.72 1.77 15.35
CA PRO A 90 2.00 2.26 16.52
C PRO A 90 1.31 3.62 16.30
N GLY A 91 1.95 4.53 15.53
CA GLY A 91 1.33 5.80 15.13
C GLY A 91 0.15 5.60 14.17
N HIS A 92 0.26 4.63 13.25
CA HIS A 92 -0.88 4.22 12.41
C HIS A 92 -2.04 3.69 13.26
N ILE A 93 -1.76 2.80 14.21
CA ILE A 93 -2.77 2.26 15.14
C ILE A 93 -3.44 3.36 15.95
N ALA A 94 -2.68 4.35 16.42
CA ALA A 94 -3.25 5.51 17.11
C ALA A 94 -4.25 6.26 16.21
N ALA A 95 -3.97 6.42 14.91
CA ALA A 95 -4.91 7.02 13.96
C ALA A 95 -6.19 6.19 13.79
N PHE A 96 -6.06 4.87 13.59
CA PHE A 96 -7.23 3.97 13.47
C PHE A 96 -8.08 3.95 14.73
N ASN A 97 -7.46 3.92 15.92
CA ASN A 97 -8.18 3.96 17.19
C ASN A 97 -8.95 5.27 17.38
N GLN A 98 -8.36 6.40 17.00
CA GLN A 98 -9.03 7.69 17.11
C GLN A 98 -10.19 7.84 16.13
N VAL A 99 -9.98 7.42 14.88
CA VAL A 99 -11.01 7.55 13.84
C VAL A 99 -12.17 6.60 14.09
N GLY A 100 -11.90 5.37 14.55
CA GLY A 100 -12.94 4.38 14.78
C GLY A 100 -13.65 3.97 13.48
N GLY A 101 -14.97 3.74 13.55
CA GLY A 101 -15.81 3.51 12.35
C GLY A 101 -15.57 2.19 11.61
N GLY A 102 -14.87 1.24 12.22
CA GLY A 102 -14.68 -0.09 11.62
C GLY A 102 -13.87 -0.07 10.32
N LEU A 103 -12.89 0.81 10.16
CA LEU A 103 -11.94 0.70 9.05
C LEU A 103 -10.97 -0.48 9.26
N ALA A 104 -10.73 -1.26 8.20
CA ALA A 104 -9.87 -2.41 8.25
C ALA A 104 -8.41 -2.06 7.90
N PRO A 105 -7.44 -2.20 8.84
CA PRO A 105 -6.07 -1.79 8.59
C PRO A 105 -5.26 -2.84 7.84
N ILE A 106 -4.41 -2.38 6.93
CA ILE A 106 -3.30 -3.16 6.36
C ILE A 106 -1.98 -2.54 6.85
N PHE A 107 -1.46 -3.06 7.96
CA PHE A 107 -0.28 -2.48 8.63
C PHE A 107 1.05 -2.90 8.01
N ALA A 108 1.11 -4.08 7.38
CA ALA A 108 2.28 -4.52 6.64
C ALA A 108 2.02 -4.35 5.14
N GLN A 109 2.44 -3.23 4.57
CA GLN A 109 2.34 -2.97 3.14
C GLN A 109 3.65 -2.41 2.62
N GLN A 110 4.24 -3.08 1.63
CA GLN A 110 5.40 -2.56 0.93
C GLN A 110 5.51 -3.24 -0.45
N SER A 111 5.87 -2.46 -1.47
CA SER A 111 6.12 -3.01 -2.81
C SER A 111 7.50 -3.65 -2.92
N MET A 112 7.67 -4.60 -3.86
CA MET A 112 8.98 -5.21 -4.12
C MET A 112 10.07 -4.19 -4.49
N ARG A 113 9.68 -3.11 -5.19
CA ARG A 113 10.56 -1.96 -5.47
C ARG A 113 11.02 -1.27 -4.19
N GLU A 114 10.12 -1.04 -3.24
CA GLU A 114 10.48 -0.46 -1.95
C GLU A 114 11.33 -1.42 -1.12
N ASN A 115 11.02 -2.72 -1.09
CA ASN A 115 11.86 -3.72 -0.42
C ASN A 115 13.31 -3.69 -0.90
N ALA A 116 13.52 -3.59 -2.21
CA ALA A 116 14.86 -3.49 -2.80
C ALA A 116 15.57 -2.19 -2.36
N ARG A 117 14.87 -1.05 -2.36
CA ARG A 117 15.46 0.26 -2.01
C ARG A 117 15.75 0.42 -0.52
N THR A 118 14.91 -0.15 0.34
CA THR A 118 15.11 -0.09 1.79
C THR A 118 15.96 -1.24 2.31
N LEU A 119 16.37 -2.19 1.45
CA LEU A 119 17.04 -3.44 1.83
C LEU A 119 16.26 -4.22 2.91
N ARG A 120 14.93 -4.13 2.88
CA ARG A 120 14.04 -4.83 3.84
C ARG A 120 13.32 -5.94 3.10
N PRO A 121 13.62 -7.23 3.33
CA PRO A 121 12.87 -8.32 2.70
C PRO A 121 11.42 -8.36 3.22
N PRO A 122 10.47 -8.97 2.49
CA PRO A 122 9.06 -9.02 2.87
C PRO A 122 8.82 -9.51 4.31
N ARG A 123 9.59 -10.52 4.73
CA ARG A 123 9.52 -11.04 6.10
C ARG A 123 9.82 -9.99 7.17
N LYS A 124 10.77 -9.09 6.92
CA LYS A 124 11.11 -8.01 7.85
C LYS A 124 9.97 -6.99 7.97
N VAL A 125 9.29 -6.66 6.87
CA VAL A 125 8.11 -5.77 6.90
C VAL A 125 7.01 -6.36 7.78
N MET A 126 6.75 -7.66 7.66
CA MET A 126 5.78 -8.38 8.49
C MET A 126 6.16 -8.41 9.99
N ASP A 127 7.44 -8.61 10.29
CA ASP A 127 7.95 -8.64 11.67
C ASP A 127 7.94 -7.25 12.31
N ASP A 128 8.36 -6.21 11.58
CA ASP A 128 8.32 -4.82 12.04
C ASP A 128 6.86 -4.39 12.36
N ALA A 129 5.90 -4.71 11.48
CA ALA A 129 4.49 -4.43 11.72
C ALA A 129 3.93 -5.20 12.94
N LEU A 130 4.29 -6.48 13.10
CA LEU A 130 3.91 -7.26 14.28
C LEU A 130 4.39 -6.61 15.57
N TRP A 131 5.65 -6.15 15.61
CA TRP A 131 6.19 -5.53 16.81
C TRP A 131 5.44 -4.25 17.16
N GLY A 132 5.09 -3.44 16.15
CA GLY A 132 4.26 -2.26 16.36
C GLY A 132 2.83 -2.57 16.81
N ILE A 133 2.21 -3.62 16.26
CA ILE A 133 0.88 -4.12 16.66
C ILE A 133 0.88 -4.59 18.12
N PHE A 134 1.88 -5.39 18.49
CA PHE A 134 2.05 -5.87 19.85
C PHE A 134 2.33 -4.72 20.81
N GLN A 135 3.18 -3.76 20.41
CA GLN A 135 3.46 -2.57 21.23
C GLN A 135 2.20 -1.76 21.55
N ALA A 136 1.36 -1.54 20.55
CA ALA A 136 0.16 -0.72 20.65
C ALA A 136 -1.06 -1.47 21.19
N GLY A 137 -0.95 -2.77 21.47
CA GLY A 137 -2.03 -3.59 22.00
C GLY A 137 -3.18 -3.83 21.02
N TRP A 138 -2.92 -3.75 19.70
CA TRP A 138 -3.96 -3.98 18.70
C TRP A 138 -4.27 -5.47 18.57
N ASN A 139 -5.49 -5.86 18.94
CA ASN A 139 -5.95 -7.25 18.96
C ASN A 139 -7.13 -7.54 18.02
N LYS A 140 -7.42 -6.61 17.09
CA LYS A 140 -8.47 -6.75 16.06
C LYS A 140 -7.87 -7.26 14.74
N PRO A 141 -8.70 -7.71 13.78
CA PRO A 141 -8.23 -8.10 12.45
C PRO A 141 -7.39 -7.00 11.78
N TRP A 142 -6.37 -7.42 11.04
CA TRP A 142 -5.48 -6.59 10.22
C TRP A 142 -4.92 -7.45 9.09
N ALA A 143 -4.48 -6.85 7.99
CA ALA A 143 -3.90 -7.59 6.87
C ALA A 143 -2.47 -7.17 6.53
N ALA A 144 -1.85 -7.98 5.67
CA ALA A 144 -0.54 -7.70 5.10
C ALA A 144 -0.60 -7.79 3.58
N ASP A 145 -0.29 -6.67 2.90
CA ASP A 145 -0.32 -6.52 1.45
C ASP A 145 1.08 -6.56 0.83
N ALA A 146 1.25 -7.56 -0.03
CA ALA A 146 2.39 -7.68 -0.93
C ALA A 146 2.07 -6.84 -2.16
N ASP A 147 2.57 -5.60 -2.15
CA ASP A 147 2.12 -4.56 -3.06
C ASP A 147 2.87 -4.62 -4.42
N HIS A 148 2.18 -4.27 -5.52
CA HIS A 148 2.73 -4.22 -6.88
C HIS A 148 3.57 -5.45 -7.30
N LEU A 149 3.03 -6.67 -7.14
CA LEU A 149 3.67 -7.90 -7.58
C LEU A 149 3.59 -8.06 -9.11
N LYS A 150 4.75 -8.20 -9.74
CA LYS A 150 4.87 -8.40 -11.20
C LYS A 150 5.27 -9.81 -11.62
N THR A 151 5.77 -10.63 -10.68
CA THR A 151 6.35 -11.93 -11.00
C THR A 151 5.77 -13.06 -10.14
N LEU A 152 5.74 -14.27 -10.72
CA LEU A 152 5.32 -15.49 -10.02
C LEU A 152 6.23 -15.81 -8.82
N GLU A 153 7.53 -15.49 -8.93
CA GLU A 153 8.50 -15.70 -7.86
C GLU A 153 8.18 -14.84 -6.64
N ASP A 154 7.81 -13.57 -6.86
CA ASP A 154 7.45 -12.67 -5.77
C ASP A 154 6.17 -13.13 -5.05
N VAL A 155 5.19 -13.69 -5.78
CA VAL A 155 4.00 -14.32 -5.18
C VAL A 155 4.42 -15.46 -4.24
N ILE A 156 5.30 -16.36 -4.68
CA ILE A 156 5.81 -17.46 -3.85
C ILE A 156 6.55 -16.93 -2.62
N LYS A 157 7.41 -15.93 -2.80
CA LYS A 157 8.22 -15.34 -1.74
C LYS A 157 7.36 -14.66 -0.67
N CYS A 158 6.35 -13.89 -1.09
CA CYS A 158 5.43 -13.20 -0.19
C CYS A 158 4.46 -14.19 0.48
N GLY A 159 3.97 -15.20 -0.23
CA GLY A 159 3.19 -16.30 0.33
C GLY A 159 3.93 -17.02 1.45
N LYS A 160 5.20 -17.40 1.24
CA LYS A 160 6.07 -17.98 2.28
C LYS A 160 6.32 -17.06 3.47
N SER A 161 6.22 -15.74 3.27
CA SER A 161 6.40 -14.75 4.32
C SER A 161 5.13 -14.51 5.15
N GLY A 162 3.99 -15.09 4.75
CA GLY A 162 2.72 -15.04 5.48
C GLY A 162 1.81 -13.87 5.09
N TYR A 163 2.02 -13.23 3.94
CA TYR A 163 1.11 -12.20 3.43
C TYR A 163 -0.29 -12.77 3.16
N THR A 164 -1.32 -11.95 3.37
CA THR A 164 -2.73 -12.32 3.18
C THR A 164 -3.41 -11.55 2.07
N PHE A 165 -2.79 -10.49 1.56
CA PHE A 165 -3.31 -9.66 0.49
C PHE A 165 -2.23 -9.53 -0.60
N PHE A 166 -2.59 -9.79 -1.85
CA PHE A 166 -1.66 -9.84 -2.98
C PHE A 166 -2.11 -8.88 -4.07
N THR A 167 -1.36 -7.80 -4.25
CA THR A 167 -1.66 -6.82 -5.29
C THR A 167 -0.88 -7.16 -6.54
N VAL A 168 -1.57 -7.64 -7.56
CA VAL A 168 -0.96 -7.99 -8.83
C VAL A 168 -0.99 -6.81 -9.77
N ASP A 169 0.19 -6.52 -10.32
CA ASP A 169 0.44 -5.46 -11.28
C ASP A 169 0.89 -6.09 -12.61
N PRO A 170 -0.04 -6.31 -13.56
CA PRO A 170 0.25 -6.81 -14.88
C PRO A 170 0.63 -5.68 -15.86
N PHE A 171 1.08 -4.50 -15.39
CA PHE A 171 1.39 -3.34 -16.25
C PHE A 171 2.31 -3.68 -17.42
N ASP A 172 3.33 -4.52 -17.21
CA ASP A 172 4.29 -4.91 -18.26
C ASP A 172 3.62 -5.69 -19.41
N TYR A 173 2.38 -6.15 -19.22
CA TYR A 173 1.55 -6.84 -20.22
C TYR A 173 0.40 -5.97 -20.77
N VAL A 174 0.34 -4.68 -20.41
CA VAL A 174 -0.62 -3.72 -20.97
C VAL A 174 -0.06 -3.09 -22.25
N ASP A 175 -0.77 -3.23 -23.36
CA ASP A 175 -0.40 -2.58 -24.63
C ASP A 175 -0.97 -1.15 -24.67
N ASN A 176 -0.15 -0.19 -24.24
CA ASN A 176 -0.55 1.21 -24.22
C ASN A 176 -0.78 1.81 -25.63
N GLU A 177 -0.15 1.25 -26.68
CA GLU A 177 -0.33 1.74 -28.06
C GLU A 177 -1.73 1.45 -28.60
N ALA A 178 -2.38 0.39 -28.08
CA ALA A 178 -3.73 0.01 -28.47
C ALA A 178 -4.73 1.16 -28.33
N HIS A 179 -4.52 2.08 -27.38
CA HIS A 179 -5.41 3.23 -27.18
C HIS A 179 -5.53 4.10 -28.44
N THR A 180 -4.41 4.37 -29.12
CA THR A 180 -4.35 5.25 -30.30
C THR A 180 -4.21 4.50 -31.63
N ALA A 181 -4.03 3.17 -31.59
CA ALA A 181 -3.88 2.35 -32.78
C ALA A 181 -5.10 2.43 -33.72
N SER A 182 -4.83 2.30 -35.02
CA SER A 182 -5.89 2.20 -36.04
C SER A 182 -6.61 0.86 -35.93
N ILE A 183 -7.82 0.78 -36.48
CA ILE A 183 -8.61 -0.46 -36.45
C ILE A 183 -7.88 -1.64 -37.13
N VAL A 184 -7.17 -1.38 -38.24
CA VAL A 184 -6.38 -2.39 -38.96
C VAL A 184 -5.23 -2.88 -38.08
N MET A 185 -4.54 -1.98 -37.38
CA MET A 185 -3.45 -2.36 -36.48
C MET A 185 -3.98 -3.15 -35.27
N LEU A 186 -5.14 -2.77 -34.73
CA LEU A 186 -5.77 -3.50 -33.65
C LEU A 186 -6.15 -4.92 -34.07
N GLU A 187 -6.76 -5.09 -35.26
CA GLU A 187 -7.04 -6.42 -35.82
C GLU A 187 -5.78 -7.28 -35.93
N MET A 188 -4.67 -6.71 -36.40
CA MET A 188 -3.38 -7.42 -36.43
C MET A 188 -2.90 -7.80 -35.02
N LYS A 189 -2.96 -6.87 -34.05
CA LYS A 189 -2.58 -7.13 -32.65
C LYS A 189 -3.43 -8.24 -32.02
N THR A 190 -4.68 -8.45 -32.43
CA THR A 190 -5.49 -9.56 -31.92
C THR A 190 -4.92 -10.94 -32.25
N GLN A 191 -4.15 -11.07 -33.33
CA GLN A 191 -3.56 -12.35 -33.74
C GLN A 191 -2.45 -12.80 -32.77
N SER A 192 -1.80 -11.87 -32.07
CA SER A 192 -0.74 -12.15 -31.09
C SER A 192 -1.24 -12.31 -29.65
N LEU A 193 -2.55 -12.22 -29.41
CA LEU A 193 -3.09 -12.39 -28.06
C LEU A 193 -2.96 -13.85 -27.60
N PRO A 194 -2.74 -14.08 -26.30
CA PRO A 194 -2.56 -15.42 -25.74
C PRO A 194 -3.92 -16.12 -25.59
N TRP A 195 -4.58 -16.45 -26.71
CA TRP A 195 -5.94 -16.99 -26.76
C TRP A 195 -6.13 -18.26 -25.94
N ASP A 196 -5.13 -19.15 -25.94
CA ASP A 196 -5.16 -20.37 -25.11
C ASP A 196 -5.19 -20.04 -23.62
N SER A 197 -4.36 -19.11 -23.16
CA SER A 197 -4.37 -18.66 -21.75
C SER A 197 -5.61 -17.84 -21.39
N LEU A 198 -6.25 -17.24 -22.39
CA LEU A 198 -7.52 -16.55 -22.23
C LEU A 198 -8.72 -17.50 -22.33
N GLU A 199 -8.53 -18.79 -22.65
CA GLU A 199 -9.61 -19.78 -22.77
C GLU A 199 -10.80 -19.27 -23.61
N THR A 200 -10.52 -18.58 -24.72
CA THR A 200 -11.54 -17.99 -25.61
C THR A 200 -10.95 -17.73 -27.01
N SER A 201 -11.81 -17.43 -27.97
CA SER A 201 -11.43 -16.96 -29.30
C SER A 201 -11.88 -15.50 -29.56
N LEU A 202 -11.35 -14.88 -30.61
CA LEU A 202 -11.84 -13.58 -31.09
C LEU A 202 -13.33 -13.62 -31.46
N ASP A 203 -13.78 -14.71 -32.09
CA ASP A 203 -15.18 -14.90 -32.46
C ASP A 203 -16.09 -14.94 -31.23
N ASP A 204 -15.68 -15.63 -30.17
CA ASP A 204 -16.48 -15.74 -28.96
C ASP A 204 -16.51 -14.44 -28.16
N VAL A 205 -15.38 -13.73 -28.05
CA VAL A 205 -15.33 -12.37 -27.48
C VAL A 205 -16.24 -11.44 -28.27
N THR A 206 -16.18 -11.49 -29.60
CA THR A 206 -17.05 -10.69 -30.48
C THR A 206 -18.53 -10.98 -30.23
N LYS A 207 -18.93 -12.26 -30.13
CA LYS A 207 -20.32 -12.63 -29.80
C LYS A 207 -20.77 -12.12 -28.43
N ARG A 208 -19.87 -12.12 -27.44
CA ARG A 208 -20.16 -11.65 -26.07
C ARG A 208 -20.37 -10.14 -26.00
N TYR A 209 -19.58 -9.35 -26.72
CA TYR A 209 -19.53 -7.90 -26.52
C TYR A 209 -19.97 -7.06 -27.72
N LEU A 210 -19.66 -7.46 -28.97
CA LEU A 210 -19.87 -6.56 -30.11
C LEU A 210 -21.34 -6.21 -30.31
N ASN A 211 -21.61 -4.92 -30.47
CA ASN A 211 -22.94 -4.33 -30.61
C ASN A 211 -23.88 -4.66 -29.44
N LYS A 212 -23.32 -4.90 -28.25
CA LYS A 212 -24.07 -5.07 -27.02
C LYS A 212 -24.05 -3.78 -26.21
N THR A 213 -25.22 -3.46 -25.67
CA THR A 213 -25.40 -2.48 -24.60
C THR A 213 -25.42 -3.21 -23.27
N ILE A 214 -24.61 -2.74 -22.32
CA ILE A 214 -24.61 -3.14 -20.92
C ILE A 214 -25.20 -1.99 -20.09
N LEU A 215 -26.22 -2.28 -19.30
CA LEU A 215 -26.85 -1.33 -18.38
C LEU A 215 -26.28 -1.49 -16.98
N LEU A 216 -25.68 -0.43 -16.45
CA LEU A 216 -25.04 -0.36 -15.14
C LEU A 216 -25.76 0.68 -14.26
N GLY A 217 -27.02 0.39 -13.93
CA GLY A 217 -27.93 1.41 -13.37
C GLY A 217 -28.27 2.44 -14.45
N ASP A 218 -28.02 3.72 -14.17
CA ASP A 218 -28.27 4.83 -15.10
C ASP A 218 -27.17 5.00 -16.16
N LEU A 219 -26.05 4.27 -16.04
CA LEU A 219 -24.97 4.29 -17.01
C LEU A 219 -25.19 3.22 -18.09
N GLU A 220 -25.12 3.64 -19.36
CA GLU A 220 -25.08 2.74 -20.51
C GLU A 220 -23.64 2.61 -21.05
N ILE A 221 -23.18 1.38 -21.25
CA ILE A 221 -21.92 1.08 -21.96
C ILE A 221 -22.24 0.31 -23.24
N TYR A 222 -21.81 0.85 -24.39
CA TYR A 222 -21.98 0.21 -25.70
C TYR A 222 -20.64 -0.22 -26.29
N PHE A 223 -20.52 -1.51 -26.61
CA PHE A 223 -19.32 -2.07 -27.23
C PHE A 223 -19.42 -2.00 -28.76
N ASN A 224 -18.93 -0.91 -29.35
CA ASN A 224 -18.65 -0.90 -30.79
C ASN A 224 -17.36 -1.67 -31.10
N ARG A 225 -17.10 -1.88 -32.40
CA ARG A 225 -15.94 -2.66 -32.85
C ARG A 225 -14.59 -2.07 -32.43
N LEU A 226 -14.45 -0.75 -32.49
CA LEU A 226 -13.21 -0.08 -32.14
C LEU A 226 -12.90 -0.22 -30.65
N ASP A 227 -13.89 0.06 -29.79
CA ASP A 227 -13.70 0.03 -28.34
C ASP A 227 -13.49 -1.40 -27.81
N LEU A 228 -14.18 -2.40 -28.39
CA LEU A 228 -13.91 -3.80 -28.08
C LEU A 228 -12.47 -4.20 -28.43
N LEU A 229 -12.01 -3.88 -29.64
CA LEU A 229 -10.65 -4.21 -30.06
C LEU A 229 -9.60 -3.48 -29.23
N ARG A 230 -9.85 -2.22 -28.83
CA ARG A 230 -8.98 -1.48 -27.92
C ARG A 230 -8.88 -2.15 -26.56
N ALA A 231 -10.00 -2.45 -25.91
CA ALA A 231 -10.01 -3.10 -24.60
C ALA A 231 -9.30 -4.47 -24.66
N LEU A 232 -9.60 -5.25 -25.69
CA LEU A 232 -9.02 -6.57 -25.92
C LEU A 232 -7.50 -6.51 -26.16
N CYS A 233 -7.01 -5.65 -27.06
CA CYS A 233 -5.59 -5.52 -27.34
C CYS A 233 -4.82 -4.90 -26.16
N LYS A 234 -5.40 -3.90 -25.48
CA LYS A 234 -4.78 -3.22 -24.34
C LYS A 234 -4.63 -4.14 -23.15
N TYR A 235 -5.65 -4.94 -22.83
CA TYR A 235 -5.70 -5.69 -21.56
C TYR A 235 -5.67 -7.22 -21.69
N GLY A 236 -5.80 -7.81 -22.89
CA GLY A 236 -5.87 -9.27 -23.05
C GLY A 236 -4.66 -10.00 -22.47
N ALA A 237 -3.43 -9.55 -22.78
CA ALA A 237 -2.22 -10.14 -22.21
C ALA A 237 -2.11 -9.91 -20.69
N ALA A 238 -2.55 -8.75 -20.19
CA ALA A 238 -2.57 -8.41 -18.78
C ALA A 238 -3.55 -9.29 -17.97
N ILE A 239 -4.75 -9.54 -18.50
CA ILE A 239 -5.75 -10.44 -17.91
C ILE A 239 -5.20 -11.87 -17.84
N ALA A 240 -4.60 -12.36 -18.92
CA ALA A 240 -3.96 -13.67 -18.93
C ALA A 240 -2.83 -13.77 -17.90
N HIS A 241 -2.04 -12.70 -17.71
CA HIS A 241 -1.01 -12.67 -16.67
C HIS A 241 -1.58 -12.65 -15.25
N ALA A 242 -2.60 -11.85 -15.00
CA ALA A 242 -3.29 -11.81 -13.72
C ALA A 242 -3.84 -13.20 -13.33
N ARG A 243 -4.42 -13.94 -14.29
CA ARG A 243 -4.84 -15.34 -14.07
C ARG A 243 -3.67 -16.24 -13.67
N ARG A 244 -2.52 -16.15 -14.35
CA ARG A 244 -1.31 -16.94 -13.97
C ARG A 244 -0.83 -16.62 -12.55
N MET A 245 -0.86 -15.34 -12.15
CA MET A 245 -0.48 -14.92 -10.80
C MET A 245 -1.45 -15.47 -9.76
N TYR A 246 -2.76 -15.45 -10.05
CA TYR A 246 -3.80 -16.06 -9.22
C TYR A 246 -3.58 -17.57 -9.06
N ASP A 247 -3.37 -18.29 -10.16
CA ASP A 247 -3.08 -19.74 -10.13
C ASP A 247 -1.83 -20.07 -9.30
N GLN A 248 -0.79 -19.24 -9.42
CA GLN A 248 0.43 -19.39 -8.62
C GLN A 248 0.17 -19.17 -7.13
N ALA A 249 -0.65 -18.20 -6.76
CA ALA A 249 -1.07 -17.97 -5.38
C ALA A 249 -1.88 -19.15 -4.85
N CYS A 250 -2.87 -19.66 -5.59
CA CYS A 250 -3.61 -20.88 -5.26
C CYS A 250 -2.68 -22.08 -5.04
N ALA A 251 -1.65 -22.22 -5.88
CA ALA A 251 -0.73 -23.35 -5.81
C ALA A 251 0.20 -23.29 -4.59
N CYS A 252 0.68 -22.10 -4.20
CA CYS A 252 1.69 -21.94 -3.16
C CYS A 252 1.15 -21.56 -1.77
N ILE A 253 -0.07 -21.02 -1.67
CA ILE A 253 -0.69 -20.58 -0.41
C ILE A 253 -1.85 -21.52 -0.08
N LYS A 254 -1.58 -22.54 0.75
CA LYS A 254 -2.57 -23.59 1.09
C LYS A 254 -3.12 -23.53 2.50
N GLU A 255 -2.34 -22.98 3.43
CA GLU A 255 -2.62 -23.10 4.87
C GLU A 255 -3.41 -21.92 5.45
N GLN A 256 -3.50 -20.81 4.72
CA GLN A 256 -4.13 -19.59 5.20
C GLN A 256 -5.02 -18.95 4.13
N PRO A 257 -6.15 -18.36 4.51
CA PRO A 257 -6.92 -17.50 3.61
C PRO A 257 -6.06 -16.37 3.09
N TRP A 258 -6.27 -16.02 1.82
CA TRP A 258 -5.65 -14.89 1.17
C TRP A 258 -6.64 -14.25 0.20
N GLU A 259 -6.35 -13.03 -0.20
CA GLU A 259 -7.16 -12.24 -1.12
C GLU A 259 -6.27 -11.50 -2.11
N MET A 260 -6.83 -11.15 -3.27
CA MET A 260 -6.10 -10.56 -4.38
C MET A 260 -6.67 -9.19 -4.74
N GLU A 261 -5.79 -8.30 -5.15
CA GLU A 261 -6.12 -7.06 -5.84
C GLU A 261 -5.54 -7.07 -7.25
N ILE A 262 -6.27 -6.48 -8.19
CA ILE A 262 -5.82 -6.27 -9.56
C ILE A 262 -5.53 -4.77 -9.75
N SER A 263 -4.29 -4.42 -10.07
CA SER A 263 -3.91 -3.03 -10.33
C SER A 263 -3.67 -2.77 -11.81
N VAL A 264 -4.29 -1.74 -12.37
CA VAL A 264 -4.01 -1.21 -13.71
C VAL A 264 -3.83 0.32 -13.68
N ASP A 265 -3.42 0.84 -12.53
CA ASP A 265 -3.28 2.28 -12.23
C ASP A 265 -2.04 2.93 -12.91
N GLU A 266 -0.99 2.14 -13.17
CA GLU A 266 0.27 2.61 -13.76
C GLU A 266 0.22 2.75 -15.30
N THR A 267 -0.93 2.52 -15.93
CA THR A 267 -1.10 2.61 -17.40
C THR A 267 -0.87 4.02 -17.96
N ALA A 268 -0.56 4.17 -19.25
CA ALA A 268 -0.28 5.49 -19.84
C ALA A 268 -1.56 6.34 -20.01
N THR A 269 -2.69 5.68 -20.25
CA THR A 269 -4.00 6.31 -20.51
C THR A 269 -5.01 5.88 -19.45
N PRO A 270 -5.91 6.77 -19.01
CA PRO A 270 -6.96 6.41 -18.06
C PRO A 270 -7.74 5.17 -18.51
N THR A 271 -8.11 4.33 -17.54
CA THR A 271 -8.99 3.19 -17.77
C THR A 271 -10.40 3.72 -17.99
N SER A 272 -11.01 3.46 -19.15
CA SER A 272 -12.41 3.84 -19.36
C SER A 272 -13.37 2.94 -18.57
N PRO A 273 -14.62 3.35 -18.30
CA PRO A 273 -15.61 2.48 -17.68
C PRO A 273 -15.89 1.20 -18.50
N LEU A 274 -15.80 1.27 -19.83
CA LEU A 274 -15.94 0.12 -20.74
C LEU A 274 -14.79 -0.86 -20.55
N GLU A 275 -13.55 -0.37 -20.51
CA GLU A 275 -12.35 -1.17 -20.23
C GLU A 275 -12.42 -1.79 -18.83
N HIS A 276 -12.85 -1.02 -17.82
CA HIS A 276 -13.05 -1.50 -16.46
C HIS A 276 -14.05 -2.67 -16.41
N TYR A 277 -15.21 -2.54 -17.08
CA TYR A 277 -16.18 -3.62 -17.19
C TYR A 277 -15.60 -4.85 -17.89
N PHE A 278 -14.90 -4.65 -19.01
CA PHE A 278 -14.28 -5.72 -19.78
C PHE A 278 -13.26 -6.52 -18.94
N ILE A 279 -12.38 -5.84 -18.21
CA ILE A 279 -11.37 -6.46 -17.35
C ILE A 279 -12.03 -7.34 -16.31
N VAL A 280 -13.01 -6.80 -15.57
CA VAL A 280 -13.69 -7.55 -14.49
C VAL A 280 -14.48 -8.73 -15.06
N SER A 281 -15.21 -8.52 -16.15
CA SER A 281 -16.00 -9.56 -16.80
C SER A 281 -15.12 -10.73 -17.27
N GLU A 282 -13.99 -10.46 -17.92
CA GLU A 282 -13.10 -11.52 -18.39
C GLU A 282 -12.32 -12.19 -17.25
N LEU A 283 -11.93 -11.48 -16.20
CA LEU A 283 -11.35 -12.10 -15.00
C LEU A 283 -12.34 -13.03 -14.29
N ASN A 284 -13.60 -12.61 -14.14
CA ASN A 284 -14.66 -13.45 -13.59
C ASN A 284 -14.94 -14.68 -14.46
N ARG A 285 -14.96 -14.51 -15.79
CA ARG A 285 -15.12 -15.64 -16.73
C ARG A 285 -13.97 -16.64 -16.58
N LEU A 286 -12.77 -16.14 -16.37
CA LEU A 286 -11.59 -16.93 -16.06
C LEU A 286 -11.54 -17.34 -14.58
N GLY A 287 -12.60 -17.23 -13.78
CA GLY A 287 -12.63 -17.72 -12.40
C GLY A 287 -11.56 -17.11 -11.47
N VAL A 288 -11.05 -15.91 -11.77
CA VAL A 288 -10.14 -15.17 -10.90
C VAL A 288 -10.94 -14.45 -9.83
N GLU A 289 -10.72 -14.80 -8.57
CA GLU A 289 -11.35 -14.14 -7.43
C GLU A 289 -10.44 -13.02 -6.90
N PHE A 290 -10.99 -11.81 -6.77
CA PHE A 290 -10.27 -10.64 -6.26
C PHE A 290 -11.22 -9.76 -5.45
N VAL A 291 -10.69 -9.04 -4.45
CA VAL A 291 -11.47 -8.23 -3.50
C VAL A 291 -11.36 -6.73 -3.77
N SER A 292 -10.45 -6.32 -4.64
CA SER A 292 -10.32 -4.93 -5.08
C SER A 292 -9.65 -4.79 -6.44
N LEU A 293 -9.91 -3.66 -7.09
CA LEU A 293 -9.32 -3.28 -8.37
C LEU A 293 -8.93 -1.80 -8.34
N ALA A 294 -7.71 -1.50 -8.78
CA ALA A 294 -7.20 -0.14 -8.91
C ALA A 294 -7.15 0.26 -10.39
N PRO A 295 -8.15 0.99 -10.92
CA PRO A 295 -8.07 1.50 -12.29
C PRO A 295 -7.16 2.72 -12.37
N ARG A 296 -6.71 3.08 -13.57
CA ARG A 296 -6.10 4.40 -13.77
C ARG A 296 -7.20 5.45 -13.95
N PHE A 297 -7.41 6.28 -12.93
CA PHE A 297 -8.36 7.38 -13.01
C PHE A 297 -7.85 8.54 -13.88
N VAL A 298 -8.77 9.43 -14.27
CA VAL A 298 -8.45 10.70 -14.94
C VAL A 298 -7.69 11.67 -14.04
N GLY A 299 -6.92 12.57 -14.65
CA GLY A 299 -6.02 13.50 -13.95
C GLY A 299 -4.73 12.84 -13.51
N ARG A 300 -4.04 13.41 -12.51
CA ARG A 300 -2.75 12.90 -12.04
C ARG A 300 -2.74 12.64 -10.54
N PHE A 301 -2.23 11.46 -10.18
CA PHE A 301 -2.04 10.99 -8.83
C PHE A 301 -0.55 10.96 -8.49
N GLU A 302 0.07 12.13 -8.44
CA GLU A 302 1.50 12.23 -8.17
C GLU A 302 1.81 11.93 -6.70
N LYS A 303 3.04 11.49 -6.43
CA LYS A 303 3.45 11.08 -5.08
C LYS A 303 3.56 12.29 -4.15
N GLY A 304 3.06 12.15 -2.92
CA GLY A 304 3.21 13.15 -1.85
C GLY A 304 2.38 14.43 -2.01
N VAL A 305 1.47 14.54 -2.98
CA VAL A 305 0.68 15.78 -3.20
C VAL A 305 -0.79 15.44 -3.43
N ASP A 306 -1.66 16.43 -3.34
CA ASP A 306 -3.08 16.27 -3.67
C ASP A 306 -3.29 16.01 -5.18
N TYR A 307 -4.51 15.65 -5.54
CA TYR A 307 -4.93 15.43 -6.91
C TYR A 307 -4.68 16.65 -7.81
N ILE A 308 -4.20 16.39 -9.02
CA ILE A 308 -4.01 17.43 -10.05
C ILE A 308 -4.95 17.15 -11.22
N GLY A 309 -5.98 17.98 -11.36
CA GLY A 309 -6.99 17.90 -12.40
C GLY A 309 -8.27 18.63 -12.02
N ASP A 310 -9.31 18.45 -12.85
CA ASP A 310 -10.65 18.99 -12.58
C ASP A 310 -11.44 18.00 -11.71
N LEU A 311 -11.81 18.43 -10.49
CA LEU A 311 -12.55 17.60 -9.54
C LEU A 311 -13.95 17.22 -10.03
N ALA A 312 -14.62 18.07 -10.80
CA ALA A 312 -15.93 17.76 -11.35
C ALA A 312 -15.83 16.68 -12.43
N VAL A 313 -14.80 16.76 -13.29
CA VAL A 313 -14.51 15.70 -14.27
C VAL A 313 -14.16 14.40 -13.57
N PHE A 314 -13.32 14.46 -12.53
CA PHE A 314 -12.98 13.28 -11.74
C PHE A 314 -14.22 12.65 -11.09
N GLU A 315 -15.09 13.45 -10.45
CA GLU A 315 -16.29 12.94 -9.80
C GLU A 315 -17.23 12.24 -10.79
N GLN A 316 -17.40 12.80 -11.99
CA GLN A 316 -18.21 12.20 -13.06
C GLN A 316 -17.64 10.85 -13.51
N GLU A 317 -16.32 10.74 -13.70
CA GLU A 317 -15.69 9.46 -14.07
C GLU A 317 -15.73 8.45 -12.92
N LEU A 318 -15.51 8.89 -11.68
CA LEU A 318 -15.60 8.03 -10.50
C LEU A 318 -17.01 7.43 -10.35
N GLN A 319 -18.07 8.21 -10.59
CA GLN A 319 -19.44 7.69 -10.58
C GLN A 319 -19.63 6.54 -11.59
N LYS A 320 -19.02 6.65 -12.77
CA LYS A 320 -19.07 5.58 -13.78
C LYS A 320 -18.30 4.34 -13.34
N HIS A 321 -17.09 4.49 -12.77
CA HIS A 321 -16.35 3.36 -12.20
C HIS A 321 -17.08 2.72 -11.03
N ALA A 322 -17.72 3.51 -10.17
CA ALA A 322 -18.54 3.02 -9.08
C ALA A 322 -19.77 2.25 -9.59
N ALA A 323 -20.40 2.69 -10.70
CA ALA A 323 -21.49 1.94 -11.33
C ALA A 323 -21.04 0.55 -11.82
N VAL A 324 -19.85 0.45 -12.45
CA VAL A 324 -19.25 -0.84 -12.82
C VAL A 324 -19.00 -1.70 -11.56
N GLN A 325 -18.40 -1.11 -10.53
CA GLN A 325 -18.10 -1.81 -9.28
C GLN A 325 -19.37 -2.34 -8.58
N LYS A 326 -20.44 -1.54 -8.54
CA LYS A 326 -21.73 -1.95 -7.97
C LYS A 326 -22.41 -3.05 -8.77
N HIS A 327 -22.32 -3.01 -10.09
CA HIS A 327 -22.90 -4.02 -10.96
C HIS A 327 -22.37 -5.43 -10.66
N PHE A 328 -21.04 -5.58 -10.49
CA PHE A 328 -20.47 -6.87 -10.11
C PHE A 328 -20.61 -7.15 -8.61
N GLY A 329 -20.43 -6.13 -7.76
CA GLY A 329 -20.65 -6.22 -6.33
C GLY A 329 -19.58 -7.00 -5.53
N THR A 330 -18.61 -7.62 -6.20
CA THR A 330 -17.62 -8.56 -5.65
C THR A 330 -16.29 -7.94 -5.23
N TYR A 331 -16.08 -6.64 -5.45
CA TYR A 331 -14.80 -5.98 -5.18
C TYR A 331 -14.96 -4.52 -4.74
N LYS A 332 -13.87 -3.94 -4.22
CA LYS A 332 -13.71 -2.53 -3.84
C LYS A 332 -12.96 -1.75 -4.92
N LEU A 333 -13.22 -0.45 -5.05
CA LEU A 333 -12.32 0.43 -5.79
C LEU A 333 -11.09 0.75 -4.94
N SER A 334 -9.90 0.57 -5.50
CA SER A 334 -8.64 0.83 -4.81
C SER A 334 -7.98 2.13 -5.29
N ILE A 335 -7.45 2.90 -4.35
CA ILE A 335 -6.81 4.19 -4.56
C ILE A 335 -5.31 4.01 -4.36
N HIS A 336 -4.61 3.74 -5.47
CA HIS A 336 -3.16 3.74 -5.52
C HIS A 336 -2.60 5.16 -5.51
N SER A 337 -1.35 5.30 -5.03
CA SER A 337 -0.75 6.62 -4.78
C SER A 337 -1.66 7.52 -3.92
N GLY A 338 -2.42 6.89 -3.03
CA GLY A 338 -3.56 7.48 -2.36
C GLY A 338 -3.18 8.44 -1.24
N SER A 339 -1.92 8.47 -0.80
CA SER A 339 -1.45 9.47 0.16
C SER A 339 -1.70 10.90 -0.34
N ASP A 340 -2.14 11.75 0.58
CA ASP A 340 -2.36 13.19 0.43
C ASP A 340 -3.42 13.61 -0.61
N LYS A 341 -4.21 12.67 -1.15
CA LYS A 341 -5.33 12.92 -2.08
C LYS A 341 -6.58 13.42 -1.37
N PHE A 342 -6.42 14.38 -0.46
CA PHE A 342 -7.47 14.85 0.46
C PHE A 342 -8.75 15.30 -0.26
N SER A 343 -8.60 15.97 -1.41
CA SER A 343 -9.74 16.41 -2.23
C SER A 343 -10.60 15.25 -2.76
N LEU A 344 -10.03 14.05 -2.91
CA LEU A 344 -10.72 12.90 -3.52
C LEU A 344 -11.43 12.01 -2.50
N TYR A 345 -10.96 11.95 -1.25
CA TYR A 345 -11.49 11.00 -0.26
C TYR A 345 -13.01 11.13 -0.03
N PRO A 346 -13.59 12.35 0.10
CA PRO A 346 -15.04 12.48 0.24
C PRO A 346 -15.81 11.97 -0.98
N LEU A 347 -15.24 12.09 -2.19
CA LEU A 347 -15.86 11.61 -3.43
C LEU A 347 -15.88 10.08 -3.45
N PHE A 348 -14.76 9.44 -3.12
CA PHE A 348 -14.67 7.99 -3.00
C PHE A 348 -15.63 7.46 -1.94
N ALA A 349 -15.64 8.05 -0.74
CA ALA A 349 -16.54 7.64 0.31
C ALA A 349 -18.01 7.73 -0.15
N ARG A 350 -18.40 8.84 -0.79
CA ARG A 350 -19.77 9.07 -1.26
C ARG A 350 -20.20 8.04 -2.32
N HIS A 351 -19.40 7.83 -3.36
CA HIS A 351 -19.85 7.11 -4.56
C HIS A 351 -19.71 5.60 -4.50
N THR A 352 -18.83 5.08 -3.64
CA THR A 352 -18.50 3.64 -3.57
C THR A 352 -19.26 2.87 -2.49
N GLU A 353 -20.16 3.53 -1.75
CA GLU A 353 -20.93 2.90 -0.67
C GLU A 353 -20.06 2.23 0.40
N GLY A 354 -18.84 2.77 0.64
CA GLY A 354 -17.89 2.20 1.58
C GLY A 354 -17.06 1.04 1.02
N LYS A 355 -17.17 0.67 -0.25
CA LYS A 355 -16.33 -0.35 -0.88
C LYS A 355 -15.06 0.28 -1.48
N VAL A 356 -14.17 0.76 -0.61
CA VAL A 356 -12.90 1.41 -0.98
C VAL A 356 -11.72 0.77 -0.28
N HIS A 357 -10.61 0.67 -1.01
CA HIS A 357 -9.28 0.45 -0.43
C HIS A 357 -8.39 1.68 -0.67
N LEU A 358 -7.85 2.28 0.39
CA LEU A 358 -6.88 3.38 0.30
C LEU A 358 -5.46 2.84 0.50
N LYS A 359 -4.53 3.13 -0.42
CA LYS A 359 -3.12 2.78 -0.24
C LYS A 359 -2.24 4.00 0.02
N THR A 360 -1.52 3.95 1.13
CA THR A 360 -0.50 4.94 1.49
C THR A 360 0.83 4.23 1.77
N ALA A 361 1.95 4.94 1.63
CA ALA A 361 3.26 4.41 2.04
C ALA A 361 4.26 5.54 2.34
N GLY A 362 4.66 6.28 1.30
CA GLY A 362 5.73 7.27 1.41
C GLY A 362 5.44 8.42 2.36
N THR A 363 4.17 8.71 2.67
CA THR A 363 3.83 9.79 3.61
C THR A 363 4.30 9.50 5.04
N SER A 364 4.36 8.23 5.48
CA SER A 364 4.94 7.89 6.79
C SER A 364 6.40 8.35 6.90
N TYR A 365 7.19 8.16 5.83
CA TYR A 365 8.56 8.63 5.75
C TYR A 365 8.66 10.16 5.73
N LEU A 366 7.77 10.85 5.01
CA LEU A 366 7.74 12.32 5.01
C LEU A 366 7.43 12.89 6.39
N GLU A 367 6.53 12.26 7.14
CA GLU A 367 6.22 12.67 8.51
C GLU A 367 7.37 12.35 9.48
N ALA A 368 8.19 11.34 9.23
CA ALA A 368 9.44 11.12 9.96
C ALA A 368 10.44 12.28 9.71
N LEU A 369 10.54 12.76 8.47
CA LEU A 369 11.33 13.96 8.15
C LEU A 369 10.76 15.22 8.78
N ARG A 370 9.44 15.31 8.97
CA ARG A 370 8.82 16.42 9.73
C ARG A 370 9.28 16.44 11.18
N VAL A 371 9.42 15.29 11.82
CA VAL A 371 10.04 15.21 13.17
C VAL A 371 11.48 15.70 13.13
N MET A 372 12.25 15.36 12.09
CA MET A 372 13.61 15.87 11.95
C MET A 372 13.63 17.38 11.75
N ALA A 373 12.73 17.93 10.93
CA ALA A 373 12.63 19.38 10.74
C ALA A 373 12.34 20.13 12.05
N ILE A 374 11.57 19.52 12.96
CA ILE A 374 11.21 20.15 14.25
C ILE A 374 12.34 20.08 15.25
N HIS A 375 13.02 18.93 15.39
CA HIS A 375 14.03 18.82 16.45
C HIS A 375 15.37 18.17 16.10
N ALA A 376 15.68 18.08 14.82
CA ALA A 376 17.03 17.92 14.29
C ALA A 376 17.18 18.75 12.99
N PRO A 377 17.00 20.08 13.05
CA PRO A 377 16.85 20.94 11.87
C PRO A 377 18.06 20.88 10.93
N ASP A 378 19.29 20.84 11.47
CA ASP A 378 20.51 20.68 10.67
C ASP A 378 20.52 19.34 9.91
N PHE A 379 20.17 18.25 10.59
CA PHE A 379 20.05 16.93 9.95
C PHE A 379 18.96 16.90 8.86
N PHE A 380 17.83 17.57 9.10
CA PHE A 380 16.80 17.74 8.07
C PHE A 380 17.30 18.56 6.86
N ARG A 381 18.11 19.60 7.08
CA ARG A 381 18.74 20.38 5.99
C ARG A 381 19.69 19.51 5.18
N ASP A 382 20.49 18.67 5.83
CA ASP A 382 21.41 17.75 5.15
C ASP A 382 20.65 16.73 4.28
N ILE A 383 19.60 16.10 4.83
CA ILE A 383 18.72 15.20 4.07
C ILE A 383 18.07 15.93 2.89
N SER A 384 17.60 17.16 3.10
CA SER A 384 16.91 17.94 2.07
C SER A 384 17.86 18.34 0.95
N GLN A 385 19.05 18.82 1.28
CA GLN A 385 20.07 19.16 0.29
C GLN A 385 20.50 17.92 -0.49
N PHE A 386 20.77 16.81 0.19
CA PHE A 386 21.09 15.55 -0.48
C PHE A 386 19.96 15.12 -1.43
N SER A 387 18.71 15.23 -1.00
CA SER A 387 17.55 14.87 -1.85
C SER A 387 17.42 15.75 -3.08
N ILE A 388 17.67 17.06 -2.95
CA ILE A 388 17.72 18.01 -4.08
C ILE A 388 18.79 17.59 -5.08
N ASP A 389 20.00 17.28 -4.62
CA ASP A 389 21.13 16.87 -5.47
C ASP A 389 20.87 15.52 -6.18
N ARG A 390 20.03 14.67 -5.59
CA ARG A 390 19.65 13.36 -6.13
C ARG A 390 18.41 13.38 -7.02
N TYR A 391 17.57 14.40 -6.93
CA TYR A 391 16.21 14.39 -7.46
C TYR A 391 16.10 14.00 -8.94
N LEU A 392 16.95 14.56 -9.81
CA LEU A 392 16.88 14.28 -11.25
C LEU A 392 17.09 12.80 -11.60
N VAL A 393 17.87 12.08 -10.79
CA VAL A 393 18.09 10.65 -10.99
C VAL A 393 16.98 9.84 -10.34
N GLU A 394 16.57 10.18 -9.11
CA GLU A 394 15.56 9.42 -8.36
C GLU A 394 14.17 9.50 -9.01
N ARG A 395 13.81 10.66 -9.58
CA ARG A 395 12.52 10.87 -10.24
C ARG A 395 12.29 9.99 -11.46
N ALA A 396 13.34 9.44 -12.08
CA ALA A 396 13.22 8.62 -13.30
C ALA A 396 12.31 7.39 -13.11
N SER A 397 12.11 6.97 -11.87
CA SER A 397 11.31 5.81 -11.48
C SER A 397 9.92 6.17 -10.91
N TYR A 398 9.55 7.45 -10.94
CA TYR A 398 8.31 7.96 -10.38
C TYR A 398 7.64 8.99 -11.29
N HIS A 399 6.31 8.98 -11.31
CA HIS A 399 5.54 10.03 -11.93
C HIS A 399 5.38 11.22 -10.96
N VAL A 400 6.26 12.21 -11.09
CA VAL A 400 6.31 13.45 -10.30
C VAL A 400 6.67 14.64 -11.17
N SER A 401 6.17 15.83 -10.84
CA SER A 401 6.31 17.06 -11.63
C SER A 401 7.09 18.18 -10.95
N ALA A 402 7.66 17.96 -9.76
CA ALA A 402 8.38 18.99 -9.02
C ALA A 402 9.52 19.63 -9.83
N GLU A 403 9.65 20.93 -9.64
CA GLU A 403 10.64 21.81 -10.26
C GLU A 403 11.60 22.32 -9.19
N LEU A 404 12.89 22.03 -9.35
CA LEU A 404 13.90 22.42 -8.36
C LEU A 404 14.02 23.94 -8.19
N THR A 405 13.63 24.73 -9.19
CA THR A 405 13.60 26.20 -9.13
C THR A 405 12.56 26.74 -8.15
N ASN A 406 11.54 25.95 -7.83
CA ASN A 406 10.47 26.32 -6.90
C ASN A 406 10.78 25.89 -5.46
N VAL A 407 11.83 25.11 -5.25
CA VAL A 407 12.28 24.69 -3.92
C VAL A 407 12.94 25.89 -3.21
N PRO A 408 12.45 26.28 -2.01
CA PRO A 408 13.05 27.38 -1.27
C PRO A 408 14.53 27.14 -0.93
N ALA A 409 15.32 28.20 -0.96
CA ALA A 409 16.72 28.13 -0.56
C ALA A 409 16.82 27.79 0.94
N LEU A 410 17.13 26.53 1.26
CA LEU A 410 17.11 26.02 2.64
C LEU A 410 17.86 26.93 3.61
N LYS A 411 19.05 27.40 3.22
CA LYS A 411 19.93 28.26 4.04
C LYS A 411 19.33 29.61 4.44
N THR A 412 18.28 30.08 3.76
CA THR A 412 17.65 31.38 4.07
C THR A 412 16.46 31.26 5.02
N LEU A 413 16.08 30.04 5.39
CA LEU A 413 14.93 29.77 6.25
C LEU A 413 15.38 29.56 7.69
N SER A 414 14.62 30.07 8.65
CA SER A 414 14.80 29.72 10.07
C SER A 414 14.36 28.28 10.34
N ASP A 415 14.77 27.74 11.49
CA ASP A 415 14.44 26.36 11.86
C ASP A 415 12.93 26.16 12.03
N GLU A 416 12.22 27.17 12.55
CA GLU A 416 10.77 27.15 12.73
C GLU A 416 10.01 27.09 11.39
N GLN A 417 10.65 27.46 10.28
CA GLN A 417 10.05 27.42 8.95
C GLN A 417 10.23 26.05 8.26
N LEU A 418 11.16 25.22 8.72
CA LEU A 418 11.48 23.95 8.07
C LEU A 418 10.31 22.95 8.05
N PRO A 419 9.51 22.77 9.12
CA PRO A 419 8.42 21.79 9.11
C PRO A 419 7.36 22.10 8.06
N ALA A 420 7.14 23.38 7.72
CA ALA A 420 6.18 23.79 6.69
C ALA A 420 6.64 23.42 5.27
N LEU A 421 7.93 23.16 5.06
CA LEU A 421 8.43 22.71 3.76
C LEU A 421 7.95 21.30 3.40
N LEU A 422 7.55 20.49 4.39
CA LEU A 422 6.92 19.20 4.16
C LEU A 422 5.48 19.32 3.64
N ASP A 423 4.97 20.54 3.47
CA ASP A 423 3.69 20.82 2.80
C ASP A 423 3.91 21.59 1.48
N GLN A 424 5.16 21.98 1.16
CA GLN A 424 5.51 22.63 -0.10
C GLN A 424 5.60 21.59 -1.22
N PHE A 425 4.85 21.81 -2.30
CA PHE A 425 4.64 20.85 -3.39
C PHE A 425 5.95 20.22 -3.89
N ASP A 426 6.90 21.05 -4.31
CA ASP A 426 8.12 20.58 -4.98
C ASP A 426 9.05 19.82 -4.04
N LEU A 427 9.35 20.39 -2.88
CA LEU A 427 10.24 19.75 -1.91
C LEU A 427 9.62 18.45 -1.37
N ARG A 428 8.30 18.43 -1.13
CA ARG A 428 7.63 17.22 -0.66
C ARG A 428 7.78 16.07 -1.66
N GLN A 429 7.66 16.34 -2.96
CA GLN A 429 7.94 15.33 -4.00
C GLN A 429 9.42 14.94 -4.05
N VAL A 430 10.34 15.91 -3.99
CA VAL A 430 11.79 15.68 -3.98
C VAL A 430 12.18 14.73 -2.86
N LEU A 431 11.73 15.00 -1.64
CA LEU A 431 11.95 14.16 -0.46
C LEU A 431 11.28 12.79 -0.63
N HIS A 432 10.05 12.74 -1.14
CA HIS A 432 9.30 11.49 -1.27
C HIS A 432 10.02 10.45 -2.15
N VAL A 433 10.59 10.89 -3.28
CA VAL A 433 11.20 9.98 -4.26
C VAL A 433 12.63 9.57 -3.90
N SER A 434 13.35 10.40 -3.13
CA SER A 434 14.74 10.18 -2.74
C SER A 434 14.93 9.23 -1.55
N PHE A 435 13.85 8.76 -0.91
CA PHE A 435 13.90 7.98 0.32
C PHE A 435 14.89 6.79 0.29
N GLY A 436 15.01 6.08 -0.84
CA GLY A 436 15.93 4.94 -0.95
C GLY A 436 17.38 5.36 -0.75
N SER A 437 17.79 6.41 -1.46
CA SER A 437 19.13 7.00 -1.34
C SER A 437 19.35 7.66 0.02
N VAL A 438 18.33 8.32 0.58
CA VAL A 438 18.41 8.88 1.93
C VAL A 438 18.57 7.78 2.98
N LEU A 439 17.83 6.68 2.89
CA LEU A 439 17.96 5.58 3.86
C LEU A 439 19.28 4.84 3.74
N ALA A 440 19.84 4.73 2.54
CA ALA A 440 21.18 4.17 2.35
C ALA A 440 22.27 5.04 3.01
N GLN A 441 22.15 6.36 2.94
CA GLN A 441 23.15 7.30 3.46
C GLN A 441 22.95 7.67 4.94
N PHE A 442 21.71 7.94 5.34
CA PHE A 442 21.33 8.54 6.62
C PHE A 442 20.41 7.65 7.46
N GLY A 443 20.06 6.45 6.98
CA GLY A 443 19.00 5.62 7.60
C GLY A 443 19.28 5.23 9.05
N GLY A 444 20.53 4.92 9.40
CA GLY A 444 20.91 4.60 10.78
C GLY A 444 20.70 5.77 11.74
N GLU A 445 21.16 6.96 11.35
CA GLU A 445 21.00 8.20 12.14
C GLU A 445 19.53 8.62 12.24
N LEU A 446 18.78 8.54 11.13
CA LEU A 446 17.35 8.82 11.10
C LEU A 446 16.58 7.89 12.06
N LEU A 447 16.83 6.58 12.01
CA LEU A 447 16.18 5.63 12.91
C LEU A 447 16.55 5.85 14.37
N ASN A 448 17.80 6.22 14.67
CA ASN A 448 18.22 6.57 16.03
C ASN A 448 17.49 7.81 16.55
N HIS A 449 17.35 8.85 15.73
CA HIS A 449 16.58 10.04 16.10
C HIS A 449 15.11 9.71 16.35
N LEU A 450 14.50 8.87 15.51
CA LEU A 450 13.11 8.45 15.68
C LEU A 450 12.93 7.57 16.92
N ASP A 451 13.89 6.70 17.26
CA ASP A 451 13.82 5.87 18.46
C ASP A 451 13.84 6.72 19.74
N GLN A 452 14.61 7.82 19.75
CA GLN A 452 14.64 8.78 20.85
C GLN A 452 13.39 9.67 20.93
N ARG A 453 12.66 9.81 19.81
CA ARG A 453 11.48 10.68 19.65
C ARG A 453 10.25 9.90 19.21
N GLU A 454 10.13 8.69 19.74
CA GLU A 454 9.13 7.73 19.30
C GLU A 454 7.70 8.27 19.50
N ALA A 455 7.46 8.93 20.65
CA ALA A 455 6.16 9.51 20.97
C ALA A 455 5.79 10.64 20.00
N GLU A 456 6.74 11.51 19.67
CA GLU A 456 6.54 12.61 18.72
C GLU A 456 6.27 12.09 17.31
N TYR A 457 7.00 11.06 16.85
CA TYR A 457 6.73 10.47 15.55
C TYR A 457 5.35 9.82 15.48
N HIS A 458 4.95 9.07 16.51
CA HIS A 458 3.61 8.48 16.57
C HIS A 458 2.51 9.55 16.56
N GLU A 459 2.72 10.68 17.22
CA GLU A 459 1.77 11.78 17.27
C GLU A 459 1.61 12.51 15.93
N VAL A 460 2.73 12.75 15.23
CA VAL A 460 2.72 13.31 13.88
C VAL A 460 2.00 12.34 12.92
N LEU A 461 2.31 11.05 12.98
CA LEU A 461 1.62 10.02 12.19
C LEU A 461 0.12 9.98 12.51
N ARG A 462 -0.26 9.97 13.79
CA ARG A 462 -1.66 9.97 14.21
C ARG A 462 -2.40 11.14 13.58
N THR A 463 -1.85 12.34 13.74
CA THR A 463 -2.45 13.58 13.21
C THR A 463 -2.59 13.55 11.69
N HIS A 464 -1.56 13.08 11.00
CA HIS A 464 -1.55 13.03 9.54
C HIS A 464 -2.50 11.97 8.98
N PHE A 465 -2.52 10.76 9.56
CA PHE A 465 -3.35 9.65 9.11
C PHE A 465 -4.82 9.80 9.50
N VAL A 466 -5.16 10.51 10.58
CA VAL A 466 -6.57 10.87 10.87
C VAL A 466 -7.19 11.62 9.68
N LYS A 467 -6.46 12.55 9.04
CA LYS A 467 -6.95 13.27 7.86
C LYS A 467 -7.23 12.34 6.67
N HIS A 468 -6.49 11.24 6.56
CA HIS A 468 -6.65 10.24 5.50
C HIS A 468 -7.82 9.31 5.77
N LEU A 469 -7.98 8.87 7.02
CA LEU A 469 -8.93 7.83 7.42
C LEU A 469 -10.33 8.40 7.72
N GLN A 470 -10.41 9.59 8.32
CA GLN A 470 -11.67 10.20 8.77
C GLN A 470 -12.75 10.29 7.68
N PRO A 471 -12.46 10.61 6.41
CA PRO A 471 -13.48 10.66 5.36
C PRO A 471 -14.15 9.32 5.07
N PHE A 472 -13.51 8.21 5.43
CA PHE A 472 -14.00 6.85 5.19
C PHE A 472 -14.67 6.22 6.40
N ALA A 473 -14.49 6.79 7.59
CA ALA A 473 -15.14 6.31 8.79
C ALA A 473 -16.63 6.67 8.76
N ARG A 474 -17.48 5.65 8.82
CA ARG A 474 -18.94 5.77 8.85
C ARG A 474 -19.51 5.10 10.08
#